data_AF-W0K8Z2-F1
#
_entry.id   AF-W0K8Z2-F1
#
_cell.length_a   1.000
_cell.length_b   1.000
_cell.length_c   1.000
_cell.angle_alpha   90.00
_cell.angle_beta   90.00
_cell.angle_gamma   90.00
#
_symmetry.space_group_name_H-M   'P 1'
#
loop_
_entity.id
_entity.type
_entity.pdbx_description
1 polymer ?
#
loop_
_entity_poly.entity_id
_entity_poly.type
_entity_poly.pdbx_seq_one_letter_code
_entity_poly.pdbx_strand_id
1 'polypeptide(L)'
;DPSPDLFRFALEASCHVLYGERIGLFSSSPSLESQKFIWAVERMLATTPPLLYLPHRLLLRIGAPLWTQHAAAWDHIFSHADARIKRGYQRLSSFQGQGSEARAAGGQYTGVLGQLMEKGQLSLDLIKANITELMAGGVDTTAVPLQFSLFEL
;
A
#
# COMPACT_ATOMS: atom_id res chain seq x y z
N ASP A 1 9.86 18.14 -2.92
CA ASP A 1 8.73 17.26 -2.59
C ASP A 1 7.80 17.09 -3.78
N PRO A 2 7.43 15.84 -4.13
CA PRO A 2 6.22 15.60 -4.92
C PRO A 2 5.06 16.36 -4.30
N SER A 3 4.20 16.96 -5.13
CA SER A 3 3.03 17.62 -4.58
C SER A 3 2.25 16.58 -3.76
N PRO A 4 1.72 16.94 -2.58
CA PRO A 4 0.96 16.01 -1.75
C PRO A 4 -0.18 15.31 -2.51
N ASP A 5 -0.72 15.97 -3.52
CA ASP A 5 -1.78 15.41 -4.37
C ASP A 5 -1.26 14.37 -5.37
N LEU A 6 -0.06 14.55 -5.94
CA LEU A 6 0.58 13.53 -6.78
C LEU A 6 0.98 12.30 -5.98
N PHE A 7 1.40 12.49 -4.73
CA PHE A 7 1.66 11.39 -3.81
C PHE A 7 0.38 10.59 -3.50
N ARG A 8 -0.71 11.28 -3.12
CA ARG A 8 -2.03 10.67 -2.92
C ARG A 8 -2.51 9.96 -4.18
N PHE A 9 -2.22 10.51 -5.36
CA PHE A 9 -2.56 9.94 -6.66
C PHE A 9 -1.86 8.61 -6.85
N ALA A 10 -0.53 8.60 -6.72
CA ALA A 10 0.26 7.39 -6.87
C ALA A 10 -0.15 6.32 -5.84
N LEU A 11 -0.43 6.71 -4.60
CA LEU A 11 -0.86 5.79 -3.55
C LEU A 11 -2.26 5.20 -3.82
N GLU A 12 -3.24 6.03 -4.18
CA GLU A 12 -4.60 5.58 -4.52
C GLU A 12 -4.58 4.67 -5.76
N ALA A 13 -3.81 5.04 -6.80
CA ALA A 13 -3.67 4.25 -8.01
C ALA A 13 -3.01 2.90 -7.74
N SER A 14 -1.90 2.88 -7.01
CA SER A 14 -1.20 1.64 -6.62
C SER A 14 -2.11 0.72 -5.81
N CYS A 15 -2.80 1.27 -4.82
CA CYS A 15 -3.74 0.51 -4.01
C CYS A 15 -4.95 0.00 -4.80
N HIS A 16 -5.44 0.77 -5.77
CA HIS A 16 -6.51 0.33 -6.64
C HIS A 16 -6.10 -0.87 -7.49
N VAL A 17 -4.93 -0.80 -8.13
CA VAL A 17 -4.37 -1.90 -8.93
C VAL A 17 -4.10 -3.13 -8.08
N LEU A 18 -3.54 -2.96 -6.87
CA LEU A 18 -3.15 -4.07 -6.01
C LEU A 18 -4.36 -4.73 -5.35
N TYR A 19 -5.27 -3.97 -4.74
CA TYR A 19 -6.36 -4.50 -3.92
C TYR A 19 -7.72 -4.58 -4.64
N GLY A 20 -7.84 -3.99 -5.84
CA GLY A 20 -9.11 -3.87 -6.55
C GLY A 20 -10.12 -2.95 -5.87
N GLU A 21 -9.67 -2.08 -4.96
CA GLU A 21 -10.53 -1.20 -4.16
C GLU A 21 -10.03 0.24 -4.17
N ARG A 22 -10.95 1.19 -4.03
CA ARG A 22 -10.62 2.61 -3.83
C ARG A 22 -10.46 2.87 -2.34
N ILE A 23 -9.32 3.45 -1.92
CA ILE A 23 -9.07 3.80 -0.52
C ILE A 23 -9.71 5.15 -0.17
N GLY A 24 -10.02 5.95 -1.19
CA GLY A 24 -10.71 7.23 -1.02
C GLY A 24 -9.78 8.34 -0.57
N LEU A 25 -8.51 8.32 -1.00
CA LEU A 25 -7.53 9.35 -0.66
C LEU A 25 -7.87 10.74 -1.23
N PHE A 26 -8.74 10.79 -2.25
CA PHE A 26 -9.27 12.01 -2.88
C PHE A 26 -10.71 12.34 -2.47
N SER A 27 -11.27 11.63 -1.49
CA SER A 27 -12.60 11.96 -1.00
C SER A 27 -12.60 13.37 -0.39
N SER A 28 -13.69 14.12 -0.55
CA SER A 28 -13.89 15.39 0.16
C SER A 28 -13.88 15.21 1.68
N SER A 29 -14.17 13.99 2.16
CA SER A 29 -14.08 13.56 3.55
C SER A 29 -13.30 12.23 3.65
N PRO A 30 -11.96 12.27 3.67
CA PRO A 30 -11.16 11.05 3.78
C PRO A 30 -11.35 10.40 5.16
N SER A 31 -11.48 9.07 5.18
CA SER A 31 -11.64 8.33 6.44
C SER A 31 -10.40 8.47 7.34
N LEU A 32 -10.57 8.31 8.65
CA LEU A 32 -9.44 8.30 9.59
C LEU A 32 -8.44 7.17 9.27
N GLU A 33 -8.92 6.02 8.77
CA GLU A 33 -8.07 4.91 8.32
C GLU A 33 -7.19 5.34 7.14
N SER A 34 -7.78 6.02 6.15
CA SER A 34 -7.09 6.52 4.95
C SER A 34 -6.05 7.58 5.30
N GLN A 35 -6.37 8.50 6.21
CA GLN A 35 -5.43 9.54 6.68
C GLN A 35 -4.25 8.95 7.46
N LYS A 36 -4.52 7.99 8.36
CA LYS A 36 -3.45 7.27 9.08
C LYS A 36 -2.55 6.49 8.13
N PHE A 37 -3.13 5.90 7.09
CA PHE A 37 -2.36 5.17 6.08
C PHE A 37 -1.45 6.09 5.27
N ILE A 38 -1.95 7.22 4.76
CA ILE A 38 -1.10 8.23 4.10
C ILE A 38 0.05 8.65 5.02
N TRP A 39 -0.29 9.05 6.25
CA TRP A 39 0.72 9.48 7.24
C TRP A 39 1.77 8.41 7.49
N ALA A 40 1.38 7.14 7.56
CA ALA A 40 2.30 6.03 7.76
C ALA A 40 3.25 5.85 6.57
N VAL A 41 2.75 5.93 5.34
CA VAL A 41 3.60 5.85 4.13
C VAL A 41 4.55 7.04 4.05
N GLU A 42 4.07 8.26 4.27
CA GLU A 42 4.92 9.47 4.30
C GLU A 42 6.00 9.37 5.39
N ARG A 43 5.63 8.91 6.59
CA ARG A 43 6.57 8.71 7.70
C ARG A 43 7.61 7.66 7.37
N MET A 44 7.20 6.53 6.78
CA MET A 44 8.09 5.46 6.37
C MET A 44 9.12 5.98 5.35
N LEU A 45 8.67 6.70 4.33
CA LEU A 45 9.55 7.27 3.30
C LEU A 45 10.50 8.32 3.87
N ALA A 46 10.01 9.25 4.70
CA ALA A 46 10.84 10.28 5.32
C ALA A 46 11.91 9.71 6.26
N THR A 47 11.62 8.60 6.94
CA THR A 47 12.55 7.97 7.89
C THR A 47 13.52 6.98 7.22
N THR A 48 13.25 6.55 5.98
CA THR A 48 14.09 5.58 5.24
C THR A 48 15.49 6.13 4.91
N PRO A 49 15.66 7.30 4.25
CA PRO A 49 16.98 7.82 3.91
C PRO A 49 17.92 7.96 5.12
N PRO A 50 17.54 8.60 6.24
CA PRO A 50 18.47 8.72 7.37
C PRO A 50 18.84 7.35 7.97
N LEU A 51 17.91 6.39 8.01
CA LEU A 51 18.21 5.03 8.50
C LEU A 51 19.15 4.25 7.56
N LEU A 52 19.09 4.51 6.24
CA LEU A 52 19.95 3.87 5.26
C LEU A 52 21.42 4.28 5.42
N TYR A 53 21.66 5.54 5.81
CA TYR A 53 23.01 6.11 5.89
C TYR A 53 23.60 6.15 7.31
N LEU A 54 22.78 5.94 8.35
CA LEU A 54 23.24 5.94 9.74
C LEU A 54 23.75 4.55 10.17
N PRO A 55 24.99 4.43 10.70
CA PRO A 55 25.47 3.17 11.25
C PRO A 55 24.61 2.69 12.42
N HIS A 56 24.34 1.39 12.49
CA HIS A 56 23.51 0.79 13.56
C HIS A 56 23.99 1.16 14.98
N ARG A 57 25.31 1.21 15.20
CA ARG A 57 25.89 1.61 16.49
C ARG A 57 25.55 3.04 16.90
N LEU A 58 25.39 3.95 15.93
CA LEU A 58 25.00 5.33 16.18
C LEU A 58 23.50 5.41 16.53
N LEU A 59 22.65 4.66 15.82
CA LEU A 59 21.22 4.55 16.13
C LEU A 59 20.98 4.08 17.56
N LEU A 60 21.73 3.08 18.03
CA LEU A 60 21.64 2.59 19.41
C LEU A 60 22.04 3.66 20.43
N ARG A 61 23.10 4.45 20.16
CA ARG A 61 23.58 5.49 21.07
C ARG A 61 22.62 6.65 21.25
N ILE A 62 21.85 6.99 20.22
CA ILE A 62 20.87 8.09 20.28
C ILE A 62 19.48 7.64 20.76
N GLY A 63 19.36 6.42 21.30
CA GLY A 63 18.09 5.87 21.79
C GLY A 63 17.12 5.45 20.69
N ALA A 64 17.59 5.38 19.44
CA ALA A 64 16.87 4.93 18.25
C ALA A 64 15.43 5.48 18.04
N PRO A 65 15.08 6.74 18.38
CA PRO A 65 13.72 7.25 18.19
C PRO A 65 13.30 7.23 16.72
N LEU A 66 14.27 7.43 15.81
CA LEU A 66 14.07 7.34 14.36
C LEU A 66 13.68 5.92 13.92
N TRP A 67 14.32 4.89 14.48
CA TRP A 67 13.98 3.50 14.21
C TRP A 67 12.58 3.17 14.72
N THR A 68 12.23 3.59 15.94
CA THR A 68 10.89 3.37 16.50
C THR A 68 9.81 4.03 15.65
N GLN A 69 10.04 5.24 15.15
CA GLN A 69 9.12 5.91 14.23
C GLN A 69 8.96 5.16 12.91
N HIS A 70 10.07 4.65 12.35
CA HIS A 70 10.06 3.88 11.10
C HIS A 70 9.34 2.53 11.26
N ALA A 71 9.64 1.81 12.33
CA ALA A 71 8.98 0.55 12.66
C ALA A 71 7.47 0.74 12.87
N ALA A 72 7.07 1.76 13.65
CA ALA A 72 5.66 2.06 13.87
C ALA A 72 4.92 2.45 12.56
N ALA A 73 5.60 3.16 11.65
CA ALA A 73 5.05 3.47 10.34
C ALA A 73 4.82 2.19 9.51
N TRP A 74 5.79 1.28 9.48
CA TRP A 74 5.63 -0.03 8.85
C TRP A 74 4.53 -0.87 9.48
N ASP A 75 4.41 -0.90 10.81
CA ASP A 75 3.34 -1.62 11.50
C ASP A 75 1.95 -1.15 11.04
N HIS A 76 1.76 0.17 10.90
CA HIS A 76 0.52 0.73 10.36
C HIS A 76 0.28 0.35 8.89
N ILE A 77 1.32 0.38 8.05
CA ILE A 77 1.23 -0.02 6.63
C ILE A 77 0.83 -1.51 6.53
N PHE A 78 1.52 -2.38 7.24
CA PHE A 78 1.24 -3.82 7.24
C PHE A 78 -0.14 -4.13 7.83
N SER A 79 -0.56 -3.42 8.88
CA SER A 79 -1.92 -3.56 9.42
C SER A 79 -2.98 -3.16 8.41
N HIS A 80 -2.74 -2.11 7.61
CA HIS A 80 -3.65 -1.69 6.56
C HIS A 80 -3.74 -2.75 5.45
N ALA A 81 -2.59 -3.24 4.97
CA ALA A 81 -2.51 -4.30 3.97
C ALA A 81 -3.20 -5.58 4.44
N ASP A 82 -2.98 -6.00 5.69
CA ASP A 82 -3.58 -7.18 6.29
C ASP A 82 -5.12 -7.11 6.32
N ALA A 83 -5.67 -5.95 6.68
CA ALA A 83 -7.12 -5.72 6.67
C ALA A 83 -7.70 -5.79 5.24
N ARG A 84 -6.97 -5.30 4.24
CA ARG A 84 -7.38 -5.37 2.82
C ARG A 84 -7.29 -6.79 2.27
N ILE A 85 -6.25 -7.53 2.62
CA ILE A 85 -6.07 -8.94 2.23
C ILE A 85 -7.18 -9.80 2.83
N LYS A 86 -7.50 -9.63 4.12
CA LYS A 86 -8.62 -10.32 4.78
C LYS A 86 -9.95 -10.02 4.10
N ARG A 87 -10.22 -8.76 3.76
CA ARG A 87 -11.41 -8.35 3.00
C ARG A 87 -11.44 -8.98 1.60
N GLY A 88 -10.30 -9.04 0.91
CA GLY A 88 -10.16 -9.72 -0.38
C GLY A 88 -10.47 -11.21 -0.28
N TYR A 89 -9.93 -11.89 0.73
CA TYR A 89 -10.18 -13.31 1.01
C TYR A 89 -11.67 -13.60 1.23
N GLN A 90 -12.34 -12.80 2.07
CA GLN A 90 -13.76 -12.95 2.36
C GLN A 90 -14.62 -12.78 1.10
N ARG A 91 -14.27 -11.81 0.24
CA ARG A 91 -14.94 -11.60 -1.05
C ARG A 91 -14.75 -12.81 -1.97
N LEU A 92 -13.53 -13.32 -2.13
CA LEU A 92 -13.27 -14.52 -2.95
C LEU A 92 -14.02 -15.75 -2.44
N SER A 93 -14.05 -15.95 -1.12
CA SER A 93 -14.74 -17.07 -0.48
C SER A 93 -16.26 -17.01 -0.71
N SER A 94 -16.87 -15.83 -0.64
CA SER A 94 -18.32 -15.67 -0.89
C SER A 94 -18.70 -15.89 -2.36
N PHE A 95 -17.84 -15.52 -3.30
CA PHE A 95 -18.00 -15.83 -4.74
C PHE A 95 -17.75 -17.29 -5.09
N GLN A 96 -17.19 -18.09 -4.19
CA GLN A 96 -16.94 -19.52 -4.39
C GLN A 96 -18.18 -20.36 -4.04
N GLY A 97 -19.09 -19.81 -3.22
CA GLY A 97 -20.39 -20.42 -2.91
C GLY A 97 -21.50 -20.12 -3.93
N GLN A 98 -21.31 -19.14 -4.82
CA GLN A 98 -22.21 -18.84 -5.93
C GLN A 98 -21.62 -19.44 -7.21
N GLY A 99 -22.37 -20.31 -7.89
CA GLY A 99 -21.88 -21.11 -9.02
C GLY A 99 -21.23 -20.31 -10.16
N SER A 100 -20.44 -21.02 -10.98
CA SER A 100 -19.59 -20.50 -12.05
C SER A 100 -20.24 -19.52 -13.04
N GLU A 101 -21.57 -19.51 -13.18
CA GLU A 101 -22.29 -18.61 -14.09
C GLU A 101 -22.33 -17.15 -13.59
N ALA A 102 -22.29 -16.90 -12.27
CA ALA A 102 -22.26 -15.53 -11.73
C ALA A 102 -20.88 -14.86 -11.85
N ARG A 103 -19.80 -15.66 -11.96
CA ARG A 103 -18.42 -15.16 -12.15
C ARG A 103 -18.18 -14.59 -13.54
N ALA A 104 -18.93 -15.04 -14.54
CA ALA A 104 -18.79 -14.63 -15.94
C ALA A 104 -19.61 -13.37 -16.28
N ALA A 105 -20.64 -13.03 -15.50
CA ALA A 105 -21.63 -12.02 -15.87
C ALA A 105 -21.29 -10.57 -15.45
N GLY A 106 -20.19 -10.33 -14.74
CA GLY A 106 -19.82 -8.97 -14.33
C GLY A 106 -18.64 -8.90 -13.37
N GLY A 107 -17.53 -9.57 -13.71
CA GLY A 107 -16.36 -9.73 -12.84
C GLY A 107 -15.83 -8.39 -12.31
N GLN A 108 -16.15 -8.08 -11.05
CA GLN A 108 -15.57 -6.93 -10.36
C GLN A 108 -14.05 -7.08 -10.35
N TYR A 109 -13.32 -6.06 -10.77
CA TYR A 109 -11.86 -6.05 -10.76
C TYR A 109 -11.34 -6.38 -9.34
N THR A 110 -10.70 -7.55 -9.19
CA THR A 110 -10.23 -8.06 -7.89
C THR A 110 -8.80 -7.62 -7.55
N GLY A 111 -8.16 -6.85 -8.44
CA GLY A 111 -6.78 -6.42 -8.30
C GLY A 111 -5.77 -7.55 -8.48
N VAL A 112 -4.49 -7.20 -8.37
CA VAL A 112 -3.38 -8.18 -8.37
C VAL A 112 -3.54 -9.18 -7.21
N LEU A 113 -3.99 -8.71 -6.05
CA LEU A 113 -4.26 -9.54 -4.88
C LEU A 113 -5.22 -10.68 -5.22
N GLY A 114 -6.35 -10.38 -5.88
CA GLY A 114 -7.33 -11.39 -6.23
C GLY A 114 -6.77 -12.48 -7.15
N GLN A 115 -5.97 -12.07 -8.14
CA GLN A 115 -5.30 -12.99 -9.07
C GLN A 115 -4.27 -13.88 -8.37
N LEU A 116 -3.48 -13.33 -7.43
CA LEU A 116 -2.51 -14.10 -6.66
C LEU A 116 -3.20 -15.15 -5.77
N MET A 117 -4.33 -14.77 -5.16
CA MET A 117 -5.11 -15.66 -4.30
C MET A 117 -5.80 -16.77 -5.10
N GLU A 118 -6.36 -16.45 -6.27
CA GLU A 118 -6.98 -17.44 -7.16
C GLU A 118 -5.98 -18.46 -7.68
N LYS A 119 -4.75 -18.03 -8.02
CA LYS A 119 -3.69 -18.94 -8.45
C LYS A 119 -3.23 -19.90 -7.35
N GLY A 120 -3.29 -19.50 -6.08
CA GLY A 120 -2.95 -20.36 -4.93
C GLY A 120 -1.48 -20.83 -4.88
N GLN A 121 -0.58 -20.18 -5.62
CA GLN A 121 0.84 -20.58 -5.74
C GLN A 121 1.74 -19.98 -4.65
N LEU A 122 1.24 -18.99 -3.90
CA LEU A 122 1.98 -18.28 -2.85
C LEU A 122 1.25 -18.43 -1.53
N SER A 123 2.00 -18.50 -0.43
CA SER A 123 1.43 -18.40 0.91
C SER A 123 0.86 -17.00 1.16
N LEU A 124 -0.10 -16.88 2.08
CA LEU A 124 -0.68 -15.59 2.44
C LEU A 124 0.38 -14.61 2.98
N ASP A 125 1.39 -15.10 3.70
CA ASP A 125 2.48 -14.27 4.20
C ASP A 125 3.34 -13.70 3.05
N LEU A 126 3.62 -14.52 2.02
CA LEU A 126 4.35 -14.05 0.83
C LEU A 126 3.52 -13.06 0.03
N ILE A 127 2.23 -13.31 -0.15
CA ILE A 127 1.32 -12.36 -0.82
C ILE A 127 1.31 -11.03 -0.06
N LYS A 128 1.19 -11.07 1.27
CA LYS A 128 1.19 -9.88 2.13
C LYS A 128 2.49 -9.09 2.01
N ALA A 129 3.64 -9.76 2.11
CA ALA A 129 4.94 -9.11 1.97
C ALA A 129 5.07 -8.44 0.59
N ASN A 130 4.84 -9.19 -0.49
CA ASN A 130 5.02 -8.69 -1.85
C ASN A 130 4.04 -7.57 -2.21
N ILE A 131 2.76 -7.69 -1.85
CA ILE A 131 1.76 -6.63 -2.12
C ILE A 131 2.10 -5.35 -1.35
N THR A 132 2.58 -5.48 -0.10
CA THR A 132 2.99 -4.34 0.71
C THR A 132 4.21 -3.65 0.12
N GLU A 133 5.21 -4.40 -0.33
CA GLU A 133 6.40 -3.87 -1.00
C GLU A 133 6.08 -3.23 -2.36
N LEU A 134 5.24 -3.87 -3.18
CA LEU A 134 4.75 -3.31 -4.45
C LEU A 134 4.03 -1.98 -4.23
N MET A 135 3.20 -1.90 -3.19
CA MET A 135 2.53 -0.66 -2.82
C MET A 135 3.54 0.41 -2.45
N ALA A 136 4.44 0.14 -1.51
CA ALA A 136 5.43 1.11 -1.04
C ALA A 136 6.35 1.60 -2.18
N GLY A 137 6.77 0.67 -3.05
CA GLY A 137 7.60 0.98 -4.21
C GLY A 137 6.89 1.87 -5.23
N GLY A 138 5.59 1.67 -5.48
CA GLY A 138 4.85 2.39 -6.51
C GLY A 138 4.54 3.87 -6.22
N VAL A 139 4.68 4.32 -4.97
CA VAL A 139 4.26 5.67 -4.58
C VAL A 139 5.25 6.73 -5.08
N ASP A 140 6.45 6.78 -4.50
CA ASP A 140 7.45 7.80 -4.82
C ASP A 140 7.99 7.66 -6.25
N THR A 141 8.16 6.43 -6.73
CA THR A 141 8.68 6.18 -8.08
C THR A 141 7.72 6.61 -9.18
N THR A 142 6.43 6.82 -8.86
CA THR A 142 5.44 7.33 -9.82
C THR A 142 5.19 8.81 -9.61
N ALA A 143 5.03 9.25 -8.36
CA ALA A 143 4.72 10.64 -8.03
C ALA A 143 5.83 11.61 -8.46
N VAL A 144 7.10 11.23 -8.22
CA VAL A 144 8.24 12.11 -8.53
C VAL A 144 8.44 12.27 -10.04
N PRO A 145 8.56 11.21 -10.87
CA PRO A 145 8.71 11.40 -12.31
C PRO A 145 7.53 12.13 -12.95
N LEU A 146 6.30 11.91 -12.47
CA LEU A 146 5.12 12.63 -12.96
C LEU A 146 5.20 14.13 -12.65
N GLN A 147 5.66 14.51 -11.45
CA GLN A 147 5.91 15.92 -11.13
C GLN A 147 6.93 16.56 -12.08
N PHE A 148 8.06 15.88 -12.34
CA PHE A 148 9.06 16.37 -13.28
C PHE A 148 8.51 16.48 -14.70
N SER A 149 7.69 15.51 -15.13
CA SER A 149 7.06 15.55 -16.44
C SER A 149 6.11 16.74 -16.59
N LEU A 150 5.34 17.09 -15.54
CA LEU A 150 4.48 18.27 -15.52
C LEU A 150 5.26 19.59 -15.46
N PHE A 151 6.47 19.58 -14.88
CA PHE A 151 7.33 20.76 -14.83
C PHE A 151 7.96 21.08 -16.19
N GLU A 152 8.28 20.06 -16.99
CA GLU A 152 8.89 20.21 -18.32
C GLU A 152 7.88 20.51 -19.44
N LEU A 153 6.57 20.43 -19.17
CA LEU A 153 5.48 20.76 -20.11
C LEU A 153 5.11 22.24 -20.05
#